data_AF-A0A2G2PCZ2-F1
#
_entry.id   AF-A0A2G2PCZ2-F1
#
_cell.length_a   1.000
_cell.length_b   1.000
_cell.length_c   1.000
_cell.angle_alpha   90.00
_cell.angle_beta   90.00
_cell.angle_gamma   90.00
#
_symmetry.space_group_name_H-M   'P 1'
#
loop_
_entity.id
_entity.type
_entity.pdbx_description
1 polymer ?
#
loop_
_entity_poly.entity_id
_entity_poly.type
_entity_poly.pdbx_seq_one_letter_code
_entity_poly.pdbx_strand_id
1 'polypeptide(L)'
;MENHVMINNRQAKVFYNISTSKEWTIEKSNHETLKVLDELIKFKVSSVKYDKGITLINPLSTIQLVGSLEVTRPSNHIGILRYELPSNTVFTFKYDGDKLPKYGIAKSEKSLKSINDFRERLLKHLSLKDAV
;
A
#
# COMPACT_ATOMS: atom_id res chain seq x y z
N MET A 1 -17.17 -17.93 1.88
CA MET A 1 -18.01 -16.73 2.05
C MET A 1 -17.28 -15.55 1.43
N GLU A 2 -17.86 -14.89 0.43
CA GLU A 2 -17.30 -13.65 -0.11
C GLU A 2 -17.62 -12.51 0.86
N ASN A 3 -16.66 -12.17 1.71
CA ASN A 3 -16.80 -11.05 2.64
C ASN A 3 -16.60 -9.74 1.87
N HIS A 4 -17.71 -9.17 1.40
CA HIS A 4 -17.75 -7.80 0.90
C HIS A 4 -17.62 -6.85 2.08
N VAL A 5 -16.80 -5.83 1.93
CA VAL A 5 -16.60 -4.76 2.92
C VAL A 5 -16.73 -3.40 2.25
N MET A 6 -17.15 -2.41 3.00
CA MET A 6 -17.20 -1.03 2.52
C MET A 6 -15.80 -0.41 2.57
N ILE A 7 -15.29 0.06 1.44
CA ILE A 7 -14.04 0.82 1.33
C ILE A 7 -14.35 2.17 0.69
N ASN A 8 -14.02 3.28 1.37
CA ASN A 8 -14.34 4.63 0.91
C ASN A 8 -15.81 4.78 0.46
N ASN A 9 -16.73 4.26 1.27
CA ASN A 9 -18.18 4.23 1.02
C ASN A 9 -18.63 3.50 -0.27
N ARG A 10 -17.82 2.56 -0.78
CA ARG A 10 -18.16 1.69 -1.90
C ARG A 10 -17.96 0.22 -1.53
N GLN A 11 -18.83 -0.66 -2.02
CA GLN A 11 -18.67 -2.10 -1.82
C GLN A 11 -17.42 -2.61 -2.54
N ALA A 12 -16.64 -3.42 -1.81
CA ALA A 12 -15.38 -3.95 -2.28
C ALA A 12 -15.12 -5.35 -1.73
N LYS A 13 -14.39 -6.13 -2.51
CA LYS A 13 -13.79 -7.40 -2.08
C LYS A 13 -12.34 -7.16 -1.65
N VAL A 14 -12.01 -7.52 -0.41
CA VAL A 14 -10.64 -7.43 0.11
C VAL A 14 -9.92 -8.77 -0.04
N PHE A 15 -8.68 -8.70 -0.50
CA PHE A 15 -7.75 -9.81 -0.59
C PHE A 15 -6.78 -9.69 0.57
N TYR A 16 -7.08 -10.36 1.68
CA TYR A 16 -6.18 -10.44 2.83
C TYR A 16 -5.03 -11.39 2.49
N ASN A 17 -3.91 -10.84 2.02
CA ASN A 17 -2.65 -11.58 1.96
C ASN A 17 -1.70 -10.99 2.99
N ILE A 18 -1.48 -11.72 4.07
CA ILE A 18 -0.30 -11.50 4.91
C ILE A 18 0.89 -11.98 4.08
N SER A 19 1.86 -11.09 3.92
CA SER A 19 3.12 -11.37 3.24
C SER A 19 3.97 -12.27 4.14
N THR A 20 4.02 -13.58 3.85
CA THR A 20 4.86 -14.55 4.60
C THR A 20 6.15 -14.91 3.88
N SER A 21 6.33 -14.44 2.64
CA SER A 21 7.55 -14.73 1.87
C SER A 21 8.72 -13.95 2.43
N LYS A 22 9.81 -14.68 2.74
CA LYS A 22 11.09 -14.09 3.16
C LYS A 22 11.77 -13.28 2.05
N GLU A 23 11.28 -13.36 0.81
CA GLU A 23 11.82 -12.58 -0.31
C GLU A 23 11.34 -11.13 -0.33
N TRP A 24 10.34 -10.77 0.49
CA TRP A 24 9.70 -9.45 0.47
C TRP A 24 10.22 -8.54 1.58
N THR A 25 11.48 -8.64 1.94
CA THR A 25 12.09 -7.81 2.99
C THR A 25 12.54 -6.45 2.45
N ILE A 26 12.87 -5.53 3.36
CA ILE A 26 13.41 -4.21 3.00
C ILE A 26 14.67 -4.28 2.11
N GLU A 27 15.48 -5.33 2.20
CA GLU A 27 16.69 -5.50 1.38
C GLU A 27 16.40 -5.67 -0.13
N LYS A 28 15.18 -6.11 -0.48
CA LYS A 28 14.73 -6.18 -1.88
C LYS A 28 14.10 -4.88 -2.38
N SER A 29 14.03 -3.86 -1.54
CA SER A 29 13.50 -2.57 -1.95
C SER A 29 14.43 -1.82 -2.91
N ASN A 30 13.82 -0.92 -3.68
CA ASN A 30 14.47 -0.01 -4.60
C ASN A 30 13.69 1.33 -4.63
N HIS A 31 14.12 2.25 -5.50
CA HIS A 31 13.45 3.54 -5.68
C HIS A 31 11.99 3.41 -6.14
N GLU A 32 11.62 2.36 -6.88
CA GLU A 32 10.21 2.08 -7.21
C GLU A 32 9.38 1.75 -5.96
N THR A 33 9.92 0.99 -4.99
CA THR A 33 9.23 0.75 -3.70
C THR A 33 8.93 2.06 -2.97
N LEU A 34 9.90 2.99 -2.94
CA LEU A 34 9.70 4.30 -2.32
C LEU A 34 8.66 5.12 -3.08
N LYS A 35 8.71 5.14 -4.42
CA LYS A 35 7.73 5.82 -5.27
C LYS A 35 6.30 5.31 -5.03
N VAL A 36 6.13 3.99 -4.93
CA VAL A 36 4.83 3.36 -4.59
C VAL A 36 4.36 3.81 -3.21
N LEU A 37 5.24 3.78 -2.21
CA LEU A 37 4.89 4.20 -0.84
C LEU A 37 4.45 5.67 -0.79
N ASP A 38 5.23 6.56 -1.40
CA ASP A 38 4.99 8.00 -1.42
C ASP A 38 3.67 8.34 -2.11
N GLU A 39 3.35 7.68 -3.23
CA GLU A 39 2.07 7.89 -3.89
C GLU A 39 0.90 7.32 -3.06
N LEU A 40 1.04 6.16 -2.41
CA LEU A 40 -0.02 5.58 -1.56
C LEU A 40 -0.38 6.45 -0.33
N ILE A 41 0.57 7.25 0.18
CA ILE A 41 0.36 8.14 1.32
C ILE A 41 0.02 9.58 0.94
N LYS A 42 -0.08 9.88 -0.35
CA LYS A 42 -0.51 11.19 -0.83
C LYS A 42 -1.87 11.53 -0.24
N PHE A 43 -2.07 12.77 0.21
CA PHE A 43 -3.29 13.21 0.92
C PHE A 43 -3.52 12.59 2.31
N LYS A 44 -2.49 11.99 2.95
CA LYS A 44 -2.60 11.46 4.33
C LYS A 44 -3.11 12.49 5.36
N VAL A 45 -2.84 13.78 5.13
CA VAL A 45 -3.23 14.90 6.00
C VAL A 45 -4.69 15.35 5.83
N SER A 46 -5.42 14.84 4.84
CA SER A 46 -6.83 15.18 4.64
C SER A 46 -7.64 14.87 5.91
N SER A 47 -8.66 15.66 6.23
CA SER A 47 -9.60 15.37 7.31
C SER A 47 -10.67 14.32 6.94
N VAL A 48 -10.79 13.97 5.65
CA VAL A 48 -11.86 13.10 5.14
C VAL A 48 -11.76 11.70 5.74
N LYS A 49 -12.79 11.28 6.46
CA LYS A 49 -13.05 9.88 6.83
C LYS A 49 -14.48 9.55 6.43
N TYR A 50 -14.68 8.34 5.91
CA TYR A 50 -16.00 7.84 5.60
C TYR A 50 -16.61 7.19 6.83
N ASP A 51 -17.89 7.47 7.09
CA ASP A 51 -18.59 7.03 8.30
C ASP A 51 -18.79 5.51 8.38
N LYS A 52 -18.76 4.83 7.23
CA LYS A 52 -18.96 3.39 7.11
C LYS A 52 -17.76 2.71 6.48
N GLY A 53 -17.32 1.62 7.10
CA GLY A 53 -16.27 0.75 6.59
C GLY A 53 -14.86 1.30 6.77
N ILE A 54 -13.96 0.91 5.87
CA ILE A 54 -12.54 1.25 5.91
C ILE A 54 -12.30 2.49 5.06
N THR A 55 -11.70 3.52 5.66
CA THR A 55 -11.18 4.67 4.90
C THR A 55 -9.75 4.38 4.46
N LEU A 56 -9.48 4.49 3.16
CA LEU A 56 -8.15 4.41 2.56
C LEU A 56 -7.73 5.76 1.99
N ILE A 57 -6.46 6.11 2.15
CA ILE A 57 -5.91 7.45 1.86
C ILE A 57 -5.91 7.78 0.36
N ASN A 58 -5.11 7.06 -0.43
CA ASN A 58 -5.02 7.24 -1.88
C ASN A 58 -4.95 5.89 -2.59
N PRO A 59 -6.10 5.22 -2.81
CA PRO A 59 -6.10 3.91 -3.46
C PRO A 59 -5.59 3.97 -4.90
N LEU A 60 -4.52 3.24 -5.20
CA LEU A 60 -3.90 3.16 -6.51
C LEU A 60 -4.31 1.88 -7.23
N SER A 61 -4.74 1.99 -8.47
CA SER A 61 -4.97 0.82 -9.33
C SER A 61 -3.66 0.26 -9.89
N THR A 62 -3.68 -1.02 -10.23
CA THR A 62 -2.55 -1.65 -10.96
C THR A 62 -2.19 -0.89 -12.23
N ILE A 63 -3.20 -0.34 -12.94
CA ILE A 63 -3.00 0.46 -14.16
C ILE A 63 -2.23 1.74 -13.85
N GLN A 64 -2.57 2.45 -12.78
CA GLN A 64 -1.85 3.67 -12.38
C GLN A 64 -0.41 3.37 -11.97
N LEU A 65 -0.18 2.26 -11.26
CA LEU A 65 1.18 1.86 -10.84
C LEU A 65 2.07 1.57 -12.05
N VAL A 66 1.58 0.77 -13.01
CA VAL A 66 2.38 0.39 -14.19
C VAL A 66 2.47 1.54 -15.21
N GLY A 67 1.36 2.20 -15.50
CA GLY A 67 1.28 3.19 -16.58
C GLY A 67 1.74 4.59 -16.18
N SER A 68 1.31 5.09 -15.03
CA SER A 68 1.59 6.47 -14.61
C SER A 68 2.85 6.58 -13.74
N LEU A 69 3.08 5.59 -12.88
CA LEU A 69 4.28 5.55 -12.04
C LEU A 69 5.41 4.71 -12.64
N GLU A 70 5.21 4.09 -13.79
CA GLU A 70 6.22 3.27 -14.49
C GLU A 70 6.82 2.17 -13.59
N VAL A 71 6.05 1.67 -12.63
CA VAL A 71 6.49 0.65 -11.67
C VAL A 71 6.42 -0.73 -12.31
N THR A 72 7.53 -1.43 -12.29
CA THR A 72 7.59 -2.83 -12.75
C THR A 72 7.17 -3.76 -11.62
N ARG A 73 6.41 -4.83 -11.95
CA ARG A 73 5.93 -5.83 -10.96
C ARG A 73 5.36 -5.21 -9.66
N PRO A 74 4.28 -4.39 -9.72
CA PRO A 74 3.73 -3.72 -8.54
C PRO A 74 3.44 -4.64 -7.35
N SER A 75 3.06 -5.90 -7.59
CA SER A 75 2.83 -6.91 -6.56
C SER A 75 4.03 -7.12 -5.63
N ASN A 76 5.26 -7.02 -6.15
CA ASN A 76 6.49 -7.23 -5.37
C ASN A 76 6.69 -6.07 -4.39
N HIS A 77 6.53 -4.83 -4.86
CA HIS A 77 6.62 -3.64 -4.01
C HIS A 77 5.55 -3.66 -2.92
N ILE A 78 4.31 -4.03 -3.26
CA ILE A 78 3.24 -4.19 -2.27
C ILE A 78 3.55 -5.33 -1.28
N GLY A 79 4.15 -6.43 -1.75
CA GLY A 79 4.65 -7.52 -0.90
C GLY A 79 5.64 -7.03 0.14
N ILE A 80 6.59 -6.18 -0.28
CA ILE A 80 7.58 -5.56 0.61
C ILE A 80 6.91 -4.69 1.67
N LEU A 81 6.00 -3.81 1.26
CA LEU A 81 5.27 -2.96 2.21
C LEU A 81 4.53 -3.80 3.24
N ARG A 82 3.91 -4.91 2.83
CA ARG A 82 3.13 -5.78 3.73
C ARG A 82 3.98 -6.60 4.68
N TYR A 83 5.19 -6.95 4.28
CA TYR A 83 6.10 -7.69 5.14
C TYR A 83 6.57 -6.83 6.32
N GLU A 84 6.85 -5.56 6.03
CA GLU A 84 7.44 -4.61 6.98
C GLU A 84 6.41 -3.86 7.83
N LEU A 85 5.16 -3.79 7.39
CA LEU A 85 4.09 -3.06 8.06
C LEU A 85 3.15 -4.01 8.82
N PRO A 86 2.53 -3.53 9.92
CA PRO A 86 1.53 -4.33 10.64
C PRO A 86 0.39 -4.78 9.73
N SER A 87 -0.17 -5.96 10.03
CA SER A 87 -1.39 -6.46 9.40
C SER A 87 -2.49 -5.39 9.35
N ASN A 88 -3.25 -5.37 8.26
CA ASN A 88 -4.30 -4.38 7.99
C ASN A 88 -3.80 -2.94 7.80
N THR A 89 -2.53 -2.72 7.48
CA THR A 89 -2.03 -1.41 7.05
C THR A 89 -2.22 -1.21 5.55
N VAL A 90 -1.82 -2.19 4.74
CA VAL A 90 -1.87 -2.16 3.27
C VAL A 90 -2.90 -3.16 2.75
N PHE A 91 -3.93 -2.65 2.09
CA PHE A 91 -5.02 -3.43 1.52
C PHE A 91 -4.81 -3.65 0.04
N THR A 92 -5.12 -4.85 -0.43
CA THR A 92 -5.42 -5.11 -1.84
C THR A 92 -6.91 -5.38 -1.90
N PHE A 93 -7.60 -4.69 -2.79
CA PHE A 93 -9.04 -4.82 -2.92
C PHE A 93 -9.48 -4.59 -4.36
N LYS A 94 -10.72 -4.91 -4.66
CA LYS A 94 -11.38 -4.55 -5.91
C LYS A 94 -12.74 -3.97 -5.56
N TYR A 95 -13.11 -2.86 -6.17
CA TYR A 95 -14.51 -2.46 -6.14
C TYR A 95 -15.32 -3.40 -7.02
N ASP A 96 -16.61 -3.51 -6.74
CA ASP A 96 -17.50 -4.31 -7.58
C ASP A 96 -17.50 -3.74 -9.01
N GLY A 97 -17.21 -4.61 -9.98
CA GLY A 97 -17.04 -4.25 -11.40
C GLY A 97 -15.58 -3.95 -11.83
N ASP A 98 -14.62 -3.81 -10.91
CA ASP A 98 -13.22 -3.60 -11.27
C ASP A 98 -12.58 -4.89 -11.82
N LYS A 99 -11.92 -4.79 -12.99
CA LYS A 99 -11.14 -5.91 -13.56
C LYS A 99 -9.87 -6.20 -12.77
N LEU A 100 -9.15 -5.14 -12.36
CA LEU A 100 -7.83 -5.22 -11.73
C LEU A 100 -7.85 -4.71 -10.29
N PRO A 101 -6.98 -5.24 -9.42
CA PRO A 101 -6.93 -4.82 -8.04
C PRO A 101 -6.40 -3.39 -7.87
N LYS A 102 -6.82 -2.81 -6.76
CA LYS A 102 -6.32 -1.57 -6.19
C LYS A 102 -5.59 -1.85 -4.88
N TYR A 103 -4.72 -0.92 -4.53
CA TYR A 103 -3.88 -0.96 -3.35
C TYR A 103 -4.09 0.32 -2.56
N GLY A 104 -4.25 0.23 -1.26
CA GLY A 104 -4.48 1.42 -0.44
C GLY A 104 -4.06 1.22 1.00
N ILE A 105 -3.77 2.34 1.66
CA ILE A 105 -3.35 2.38 3.05
C ILE A 105 -4.53 2.77 3.93
N ALA A 106 -4.76 2.02 5.02
CA ALA A 106 -5.75 2.38 6.03
C ALA A 106 -5.44 3.74 6.64
N LYS A 107 -6.46 4.59 6.70
CA LYS A 107 -6.39 5.89 7.35
C LYS A 107 -6.66 5.75 8.84
N SER A 108 -5.65 5.24 9.55
CA SER A 108 -5.61 5.20 11.02
C SER A 108 -4.31 5.81 11.52
N GLU A 109 -4.32 6.36 12.74
CA GLU A 109 -3.10 6.92 13.35
C GLU A 109 -1.99 5.87 13.45
N LYS A 110 -2.35 4.64 13.83
CA LYS A 110 -1.40 3.51 13.91
C LYS A 110 -0.78 3.21 12.55
N SER A 111 -1.60 3.09 11.50
CA SER A 111 -1.12 2.85 10.14
C SER A 111 -0.22 3.97 9.65
N LEU A 112 -0.63 5.22 9.84
CA LEU A 112 0.15 6.40 9.43
C LEU A 112 1.50 6.47 10.13
N LYS A 113 1.54 6.21 11.44
CA LYS A 113 2.78 6.16 12.21
C LYS A 113 3.71 5.07 11.67
N SER A 114 3.23 3.82 11.59
CA SER A 114 4.04 2.70 11.09
C SER A 114 4.59 2.94 9.68
N ILE A 115 3.84 3.62 8.82
CA ILE A 115 4.29 3.95 7.47
C ILE A 115 5.34 5.06 7.46
N ASN A 116 5.20 6.10 8.28
CA ASN A 116 6.24 7.12 8.38
C ASN A 116 7.55 6.51 8.90
N ASP A 117 7.47 5.69 9.95
CA ASP A 117 8.64 4.97 10.51
C ASP A 117 9.28 4.07 9.44
N PHE A 118 8.47 3.35 8.66
CA PHE A 118 8.96 2.51 7.57
C PHE A 118 9.58 3.33 6.43
N ARG A 119 8.97 4.46 6.05
CA ARG A 119 9.50 5.35 5.00
C ARG A 119 10.88 5.86 5.35
N GLU A 120 11.12 6.25 6.61
CA GLU A 120 12.43 6.69 7.09
C GLU A 120 13.47 5.55 7.02
N ARG A 121 13.09 4.34 7.46
CA ARG A 121 13.94 3.15 7.32
C ARG A 121 14.27 2.84 5.86
N LEU A 122 13.29 2.95 4.97
CA LEU A 122 13.45 2.73 3.53
C LEU A 122 14.40 3.75 2.91
N LEU A 123 14.23 5.05 3.21
CA LEU A 123 15.14 6.10 2.73
C LEU A 123 16.58 5.86 3.19
N LYS A 124 16.78 5.52 4.46
CA LYS A 124 18.10 5.18 5.00
C LYS A 124 18.72 3.99 4.28
N HIS A 125 17.95 2.93 4.04
CA HIS A 125 18.40 1.74 3.31
C HIS A 125 18.83 2.07 1.87
N LEU A 126 18.01 2.81 1.13
CA LEU A 126 18.32 3.20 -0.25
C LEU A 126 19.55 4.10 -0.33
N SER A 127 19.69 5.04 0.60
CA SER A 127 20.86 5.94 0.66
C SER A 127 22.16 5.16 0.89
N LEU A 128 22.13 4.12 1.72
CA LEU A 128 23.28 3.24 1.95
C LEU A 128 23.59 2.36 0.74
N LYS A 129 22.55 1.90 0.04
CA LYS A 129 22.69 1.05 -1.16
C LYS A 129 23.29 1.80 -2.34
N ASP A 130 22.95 3.08 -2.49
CA ASP A 130 23.46 3.96 -3.55
C ASP A 130 24.91 4.44 -3.27
N ALA A 131 25.41 4.29 -2.04
CA ALA A 131 26.76 4.66 -1.64
C ALA A 131 27.81 3.55 -1.85
N VAL A 132 27.38 2.36 -2.29
CA VAL A 132 28.20 1.15 -2.54
C VAL A 132 28.28 0.91 -4.04
#